data_AF-A0A7S3I8U2-F1
#
_entry.id   AF-A0A7S3I8U2-F1
#
_cell.length_a   1.000
_cell.length_b   1.000
_cell.length_c   1.000
_cell.angle_alpha   90.00
_cell.angle_beta   90.00
_cell.angle_gamma   90.00
#
_symmetry.space_group_name_H-M   'P 1'
#
loop_
_entity.id
_entity.type
_entity.pdbx_description
1 polymer ?
#
loop_
_entity_poly.entity_id
_entity_poly.type
_entity_poly.pdbx_seq_one_letter_code
_entity_poly.pdbx_strand_id
1 'polypeptide(L)'
;IAYAGLSMAWLSSTSPEHYYLELESSPGAGDFFVQILTYWVAYSHLIPISLYVALEVVKLAMAFLISSDLEMYYANEDKRANVRTSDLVEELGQVEFIFSDKTGTLTANEMVFKKCVILNEFY
;
A
#
# COMPACT_ATOMS: atom_id res chain seq x y z
N ILE A 1 4.07 -26.09 -11.61
CA ILE A 1 4.93 -27.00 -12.41
C ILE A 1 5.60 -28.03 -11.52
N ALA A 2 6.43 -27.65 -10.54
CA ALA A 2 7.07 -28.61 -9.63
C ALA A 2 6.07 -29.54 -8.90
N TYR A 3 5.00 -28.98 -8.35
CA TYR A 3 3.93 -29.76 -7.70
C TYR A 3 3.18 -30.70 -8.65
N ALA A 4 2.97 -30.29 -9.90
CA ALA A 4 2.39 -31.17 -10.92
C ALA A 4 3.36 -32.30 -11.29
N GLY A 5 4.67 -32.03 -11.38
CA GLY A 5 5.69 -33.07 -11.60
C GLY A 5 5.79 -34.07 -10.45
N LEU A 6 5.74 -33.58 -9.20
CA LEU A 6 5.69 -34.42 -8.01
C LEU A 6 4.41 -35.25 -7.94
N SER A 7 3.27 -34.65 -8.28
CA SER A 7 1.97 -35.34 -8.37
C SER A 7 1.99 -36.44 -9.43
N MET A 8 2.59 -36.20 -10.60
CA MET A 8 2.76 -37.22 -11.65
C MET A 8 3.73 -38.34 -11.23
N ALA A 9 4.83 -38.00 -10.56
CA ALA A 9 5.78 -39.00 -10.04
C ALA A 9 5.14 -39.86 -8.93
N TRP A 10 4.29 -39.25 -8.09
CA TRP A 10 3.51 -39.98 -7.11
C TRP A 10 2.46 -40.88 -7.77
N LEU A 11 1.77 -40.37 -8.79
CA LEU A 11 0.76 -41.10 -9.56
C LEU A 11 1.37 -42.34 -10.23
N SER A 12 2.53 -42.21 -10.86
CA SER A 12 3.21 -43.35 -11.51
C SER A 12 3.71 -44.40 -10.51
N SER A 13 4.13 -43.99 -9.32
CA SER A 13 4.58 -44.91 -8.27
C SER A 13 3.44 -45.61 -7.53
N THR A 14 2.26 -44.98 -7.46
CA THR A 14 1.17 -45.37 -6.54
C THR A 14 -0.05 -45.96 -7.26
N SER A 15 -0.18 -45.72 -8.56
CA SER A 15 -1.24 -46.29 -9.42
C SER A 15 -1.43 -47.82 -9.29
N PRO A 16 -0.38 -48.66 -9.22
CA PRO A 16 -0.58 -50.12 -9.17
C PRO A 16 -1.04 -50.67 -7.80
N GLU A 17 -0.84 -49.93 -6.70
CA GLU A 17 -1.15 -50.43 -5.36
C GLU A 17 -2.58 -50.09 -4.91
N HIS A 18 -3.17 -49.01 -5.44
CA HIS A 18 -4.46 -48.48 -4.98
C HIS A 18 -5.54 -48.58 -6.05
N TYR A 19 -6.01 -49.81 -6.31
CA TYR A 19 -7.05 -50.10 -7.32
C TYR A 19 -8.37 -49.36 -7.07
N TYR A 20 -8.66 -48.98 -5.83
CA TYR A 20 -9.90 -48.31 -5.42
C TYR A 20 -9.92 -46.81 -5.70
N LEU A 21 -8.80 -46.20 -6.12
CA LEU A 21 -8.70 -44.78 -6.40
C LEU A 21 -9.02 -44.42 -7.87
N GLU A 22 -9.31 -45.42 -8.72
CA GLU A 22 -9.65 -45.23 -10.14
C GLU A 22 -8.65 -44.31 -10.89
N LEU A 23 -7.36 -44.42 -10.56
CA LEU A 23 -6.30 -43.61 -11.15
C LEU A 23 -5.99 -44.12 -12.57
N GLU A 24 -5.98 -43.23 -13.57
CA GLU A 24 -5.58 -43.61 -14.93
C GLU A 24 -4.16 -44.19 -14.96
N SER A 25 -4.02 -45.37 -15.57
CA SER A 25 -2.80 -46.19 -15.53
C SER A 25 -1.65 -45.68 -16.39
N SER A 26 -1.87 -44.68 -17.24
CA SER A 26 -0.84 -44.08 -18.09
C SER A 26 -0.99 -42.57 -18.12
N PRO A 27 -0.31 -41.85 -17.22
CA PRO A 27 -0.40 -40.40 -17.14
C PRO A 27 0.08 -39.76 -18.45
N GLY A 28 -0.83 -39.14 -19.19
CA GLY A 28 -0.53 -38.50 -20.47
C GLY A 28 0.07 -37.11 -20.29
N ALA A 29 0.60 -36.53 -21.38
CA ALA A 29 0.98 -35.12 -21.41
C ALA A 29 -0.23 -34.17 -21.14
N GLY A 30 -1.44 -34.63 -21.45
CA GLY A 30 -2.69 -33.94 -21.11
C GLY A 30 -2.93 -33.84 -19.60
N ASP A 31 -2.72 -34.92 -18.86
CA ASP A 31 -2.94 -34.96 -17.40
C ASP A 31 -1.93 -34.08 -16.66
N PHE A 32 -0.69 -34.04 -17.14
CA PHE A 32 0.30 -33.11 -16.61
C PHE A 32 -0.16 -31.65 -16.75
N PHE A 33 -0.74 -31.30 -17.90
CA PHE A 33 -1.26 -29.95 -18.13
C PHE A 33 -2.47 -29.64 -17.24
N VAL A 34 -3.40 -30.60 -17.10
CA VAL A 34 -4.54 -30.47 -16.19
C VAL A 34 -4.07 -30.29 -14.75
N GLN A 35 -3.13 -31.11 -14.27
CA GLN A 35 -2.57 -30.99 -12.92
C GLN A 35 -1.89 -29.63 -12.70
N ILE A 36 -1.16 -29.10 -13.69
CA ILE A 36 -0.60 -27.74 -13.61
C ILE A 36 -1.71 -26.71 -13.38
N LEU A 37 -2.80 -26.78 -14.15
CA LEU A 37 -3.93 -25.86 -14.02
C LEU A 37 -4.69 -26.04 -12.69
N THR A 38 -4.87 -27.27 -12.23
CA THR A 38 -5.51 -27.56 -10.94
C THR A 38 -4.72 -26.93 -9.79
N TYR A 39 -3.40 -27.10 -9.75
CA TYR A 39 -2.56 -26.46 -8.74
C TYR A 39 -2.53 -24.94 -8.89
N TRP A 40 -2.55 -24.42 -10.12
CA TRP A 40 -2.63 -22.97 -10.36
C TRP A 40 -3.91 -22.37 -9.75
N VAL A 41 -5.05 -22.99 -9.99
CA VAL A 41 -6.33 -22.54 -9.43
C VAL A 41 -6.36 -22.71 -7.92
N ALA A 42 -5.84 -23.82 -7.39
CA ALA A 42 -5.76 -24.06 -5.94
C ALA A 42 -4.95 -22.99 -5.20
N TYR A 43 -3.86 -22.50 -5.80
CA TYR A 43 -3.01 -21.46 -5.21
C TYR A 43 -3.38 -20.03 -5.62
N SER A 44 -4.43 -19.84 -6.43
CA SER A 44 -4.83 -18.51 -6.90
C SER A 44 -5.24 -17.56 -5.78
N HIS A 45 -5.63 -18.09 -4.62
CA HIS A 45 -6.04 -17.32 -3.44
C HIS A 45 -4.89 -17.01 -2.47
N LEU A 46 -3.65 -17.45 -2.74
CA LEU A 46 -2.49 -17.14 -1.88
C LEU A 46 -2.22 -15.63 -1.81
N ILE A 47 -2.46 -14.92 -2.92
CA ILE A 47 -2.47 -13.46 -2.95
C ILE A 47 -3.93 -13.05 -3.07
N PRO A 48 -4.58 -12.62 -1.98
CA PRO A 48 -5.98 -12.21 -2.05
C PRO A 48 -6.10 -10.98 -2.93
N ILE A 49 -6.90 -11.09 -4.00
CA ILE A 49 -7.16 -9.97 -4.92
C ILE A 49 -7.75 -8.77 -4.17
N SER A 50 -8.51 -9.03 -3.10
CA SER A 50 -9.09 -8.02 -2.23
C SER A 50 -8.07 -7.21 -1.42
N LEU A 51 -6.82 -7.67 -1.27
CA LEU A 51 -5.78 -6.94 -0.53
C LEU A 51 -5.52 -5.57 -1.14
N TYR A 52 -5.42 -5.50 -2.47
CA TYR A 52 -5.16 -4.24 -3.17
C TYR A 52 -6.28 -3.23 -2.94
N VAL A 53 -7.53 -3.65 -3.05
CA VAL A 53 -8.69 -2.79 -2.80
C VAL A 53 -8.76 -2.39 -1.33
N ALA A 54 -8.44 -3.30 -0.41
CA ALA A 54 -8.43 -3.01 1.02
C ALA A 54 -7.37 -1.95 1.37
N LEU A 55 -6.18 -2.01 0.79
CA LEU A 55 -5.13 -1.00 0.97
C LEU A 55 -5.59 0.38 0.47
N GLU A 56 -6.20 0.45 -0.71
CA GLU A 56 -6.76 1.71 -1.24
C GLU A 56 -7.84 2.30 -0.32
N VAL A 57 -8.76 1.46 0.17
CA VAL A 57 -9.80 1.91 1.11
C VAL A 57 -9.20 2.46 2.41
N VAL A 58 -8.14 1.82 2.91
CA VAL A 58 -7.44 2.30 4.12
C VAL A 58 -6.79 3.67 3.86
N LYS A 59 -6.11 3.86 2.72
CA LYS A 59 -5.52 5.16 2.36
C LYS A 59 -6.57 6.26 2.23
N LEU A 60 -7.72 5.95 1.62
CA LEU A 60 -8.85 6.88 1.53
C LEU A 60 -9.43 7.22 2.92
N ALA A 61 -9.56 6.23 3.80
CA ALA A 61 -10.02 6.45 5.16
C ALA A 61 -9.07 7.36 5.95
N MET A 62 -7.75 7.15 5.83
CA MET A 62 -6.74 8.02 6.45
C MET A 62 -6.80 9.45 5.89
N ALA A 63 -6.93 9.60 4.57
CA ALA A 63 -7.08 10.91 3.95
C ALA A 63 -8.32 11.66 4.47
N PHE A 64 -9.44 10.95 4.67
CA PHE A 64 -10.66 11.52 5.26
C PHE A 64 -10.45 11.98 6.71
N LEU A 65 -9.72 11.21 7.52
CA LEU A 65 -9.38 11.57 8.90
C LEU A 65 -8.53 12.84 8.95
N ILE A 66 -7.47 12.93 8.13
CA ILE A 66 -6.61 14.12 8.03
C ILE A 66 -7.42 15.36 7.65
N SER A 67 -8.33 15.23 6.68
CA SER A 67 -9.16 16.36 6.25
C SER A 67 -10.29 16.75 7.20
N SER A 68 -10.63 15.88 8.16
CA SER A 68 -11.65 16.14 9.16
C SER A 68 -11.07 16.59 10.51
N ASP A 69 -9.75 16.65 10.62
CA ASP A 69 -9.06 17.05 11.85
C ASP A 69 -9.22 18.56 12.13
N LEU A 70 -9.70 18.89 13.33
CA LEU A 70 -9.89 20.26 13.79
C LEU A 70 -8.59 20.92 14.26
N GLU A 71 -7.56 20.15 14.62
CA GLU A 71 -6.26 20.70 15.02
C GLU A 71 -5.50 21.29 13.82
N MET A 72 -5.77 20.78 12.61
CA MET A 72 -5.21 21.28 11.35
C MET A 72 -6.15 22.25 10.62
N TYR A 73 -7.11 22.86 11.33
CA TYR A 73 -8.03 23.85 10.79
C TYR A 73 -7.59 25.28 11.11
N TYR A 74 -7.42 26.10 10.07
CA TYR A 74 -7.04 27.50 10.18
C TYR A 74 -8.28 28.40 10.20
N ALA A 75 -8.65 28.84 11.41
CA ALA A 75 -9.90 29.58 11.66
C ALA A 75 -9.95 30.99 11.02
N ASN A 76 -8.81 31.67 10.85
CA ASN A 76 -8.79 33.04 10.33
C ASN A 76 -9.22 33.13 8.86
N GLU A 77 -9.01 32.07 8.08
CA GLU A 77 -9.34 32.03 6.64
C GLU A 77 -10.33 30.91 6.29
N ASP A 78 -10.93 30.23 7.28
CA ASP A 78 -11.83 29.08 7.08
C ASP A 78 -11.23 28.01 6.16
N LYS A 79 -9.98 27.61 6.47
CA LYS A 79 -9.22 26.65 5.67
C LYS A 79 -8.90 25.40 6.48
N ARG A 80 -9.40 24.25 6.02
CA ARG A 80 -9.02 22.92 6.53
C ARG A 80 -7.86 22.31 5.75
N ALA A 81 -7.13 21.39 6.38
CA ALA A 81 -6.18 20.53 5.68
C ALA A 81 -6.90 19.72 4.58
N ASN A 82 -6.43 19.83 3.34
CA ASN A 82 -7.05 19.15 2.20
C ASN A 82 -6.06 18.17 1.58
N VAL A 83 -6.38 16.88 1.66
CA VAL A 83 -5.57 15.82 1.05
C VAL A 83 -5.98 15.67 -0.42
N ARG A 84 -5.06 15.98 -1.33
CA ARG A 84 -5.30 15.88 -2.79
C ARG A 84 -4.93 14.52 -3.38
N THR A 85 -4.02 13.81 -2.72
CA THR A 85 -3.50 12.51 -3.17
C THR A 85 -3.43 11.58 -1.96
N SER A 86 -4.25 10.54 -1.92
CA SER A 86 -4.30 9.56 -0.82
C SER A 86 -3.09 8.64 -0.77
N ASP A 87 -2.42 8.42 -1.91
CA ASP A 87 -1.27 7.51 -2.01
C ASP A 87 -0.07 7.97 -1.20
N LEU A 88 0.09 9.29 -1.07
CA LEU A 88 1.22 9.91 -0.36
C LEU A 88 1.05 9.94 1.16
N VAL A 89 -0.10 9.51 1.68
CA VAL A 89 -0.38 9.56 3.13
C VAL A 89 0.58 8.64 3.90
N GLU A 90 0.98 7.51 3.31
CA GLU A 90 1.96 6.60 3.93
C GLU A 90 3.39 7.14 3.87
N GLU A 91 3.74 7.85 2.80
CA GLU A 91 5.06 8.47 2.63
C GLU A 91 5.28 9.62 3.62
N LEU A 92 4.22 10.30 4.05
CA LEU A 92 4.31 11.40 5.03
C LEU A 92 4.94 10.95 6.35
N GLY A 93 4.75 9.69 6.75
CA GLY A 93 5.36 9.10 7.94
C GLY A 93 6.85 8.76 7.80
N GLN A 94 7.40 8.86 6.59
CA GLN A 94 8.78 8.50 6.25
C GLN A 94 9.62 9.71 5.83
N VAL A 95 9.13 10.93 6.01
CA VAL A 95 9.82 12.15 5.60
C VAL A 95 11.02 12.43 6.51
N GLU A 96 12.23 12.47 5.95
CA GLU A 96 13.47 12.82 6.66
C GLU A 96 13.90 14.28 6.47
N PHE A 97 13.58 14.88 5.33
CA PHE A 97 14.01 16.23 4.96
C PHE A 97 12.82 17.10 4.56
N ILE A 98 12.75 18.30 5.13
CA ILE A 98 11.75 19.31 4.79
C ILE A 98 12.45 20.50 4.14
N PHE A 99 12.18 20.72 2.86
CA PHE A 99 12.60 21.93 2.15
C PHE A 99 11.49 22.97 2.27
N SER A 100 11.77 24.06 2.97
CA SER A 100 10.81 25.16 3.15
C SER A 100 11.19 26.37 2.31
N ASP A 101 10.21 26.98 1.67
CA ASP A 101 10.36 28.34 1.13
C ASP A 101 10.35 29.37 2.28
N LYS A 102 10.96 30.53 2.07
CA LYS A 102 11.03 31.60 3.06
C LYS A 102 9.76 32.45 3.05
N THR A 103 9.43 33.01 1.89
CA THR A 103 8.40 34.05 1.76
C THR A 103 7.03 33.40 1.63
N GLY A 104 6.07 33.77 2.48
CA GLY A 104 4.72 33.18 2.46
C GLY A 104 4.61 31.79 3.10
N THR A 105 5.72 31.18 3.54
CA THR A 105 5.71 29.98 4.41
C THR A 105 6.28 30.30 5.79
N LEU A 106 7.56 30.71 5.89
CA LEU A 106 8.17 31.04 7.18
C LEU A 106 7.85 32.46 7.65
N THR A 107 7.75 33.40 6.72
CA THR A 107 7.45 34.80 7.05
C THR A 107 6.09 35.19 6.52
N ALA A 108 5.24 35.74 7.39
CA ALA A 108 4.15 36.60 6.95
C ALA A 108 4.76 37.82 6.24
N ASN A 109 4.20 38.24 5.11
CA ASN A 109 4.68 39.39 4.33
C ASN A 109 4.32 40.71 5.00
N GLU A 110 4.67 40.84 6.28
CA GLU A 110 4.40 41.99 7.14
C GLU A 110 5.68 42.38 7.86
N MET A 111 6.12 43.62 7.67
CA MET A 111 7.34 44.15 8.30
C MET A 111 6.95 45.09 9.44
N VAL A 112 7.13 44.62 10.67
CA VAL A 112 6.83 45.39 11.88
C VAL A 112 8.13 45.94 12.46
N PHE A 113 8.22 47.26 12.58
CA PHE A 113 9.32 47.88 13.31
C PHE A 113 9.24 47.52 14.79
N LYS A 114 10.30 46.90 15.33
CA LYS A 114 10.31 46.42 16.72
C LYS A 114 11.14 47.26 17.66
N LYS A 115 12.36 47.63 17.24
CA LYS A 115 13.34 48.33 18.08
C LYS A 115 14.25 49.21 17.25
N CYS A 116 14.79 50.27 17.85
CA CYS A 116 15.93 51.01 17.33
C CYS A 116 16.87 51.47 18.43
N VAL A 117 18.07 51.91 18.03
CA VAL A 117 19.05 52.50 18.92
C VAL A 117 19.31 53.93 18.47
N ILE A 118 19.14 54.89 19.38
CA ILE A 118 19.39 56.31 19.12
C ILE A 118 20.32 56.83 20.21
N LEU A 119 21.49 57.37 19.83
CA LEU A 119 22.49 57.94 20.76
C LEU A 119 22.84 57.02 21.94
N ASN A 120 23.03 55.72 21.66
CA ASN A 120 23.35 54.68 22.64
C ASN A 120 22.21 54.26 23.58
N GLU A 121 20.99 54.73 23.35
CA GLU A 121 19.77 54.32 24.07
C GLU A 121 18.92 53.37 23.21
N PHE A 122 18.43 52.28 23.80
CA PHE A 122 17.58 51.29 23.14
C PHE A 122 16.08 51.65 23.29
N TYR A 123 15.36 51.70 22.18
CA TYR A 123 13.91 51.96 22.08
C TYR A 123 13.19 50.75 21.48
#